data_AF-A0A8B6M5C0-F1
#
_entry.id   AF-A0A8B6M5C0-F1
#
_cell.length_a   1.000
_cell.length_b   1.000
_cell.length_c   1.000
_cell.angle_alpha   90.00
_cell.angle_beta   90.00
_cell.angle_gamma   90.00
#
_symmetry.space_group_name_H-M   'P 1'
#
loop_
_entity.id
_entity.type
_entity.pdbx_description
1 polymer ?
#
loop_
_entity_poly.entity_id
_entity_poly.type
_entity_poly.pdbx_seq_one_letter_code
_entity_poly.pdbx_strand_id
1 'polypeptide(L)' 'MEASYPLVFFDALRVKIRDEGLVRNKAVYIALSVQADGTKDILGLWIENTEAPNSGCG' A
#
# COMPACT_ATOMS: atom_id res chain seq x y z
N MET A 1 16.42 21.89 -6.66
CA MET A 1 14.97 22.12 -6.83
C MET A 1 14.28 21.11 -5.93
N GLU A 2 13.67 21.57 -4.84
CA GLU A 2 12.97 20.67 -3.91
C GLU A 2 11.69 20.14 -4.58
N ALA A 3 11.46 18.83 -4.49
CA ALA A 3 10.23 18.23 -4.98
C ALA A 3 9.08 18.68 -4.08
N SER A 4 8.27 19.62 -4.57
CA SER A 4 7.06 20.07 -3.89
C SER A 4 5.89 19.20 -4.35
N TYR A 5 5.30 18.48 -3.39
CA TYR A 5 4.09 17.68 -3.58
C TYR A 5 2.91 18.43 -2.96
N PRO A 6 2.26 19.36 -3.69
CA PRO A 6 1.18 20.18 -3.13
C PRO A 6 -0.01 19.35 -2.65
N LEU A 7 -0.16 18.11 -3.12
CA LEU A 7 -1.24 17.23 -2.73
C LEU A 7 -0.74 15.78 -2.65
N VAL A 8 -1.00 15.13 -1.52
CA VAL A 8 -0.73 13.70 -1.31
C VAL A 8 -2.03 13.02 -0.91
N PHE A 9 -2.42 12.00 -1.68
CA PHE A 9 -3.53 11.11 -1.37
C PHE A 9 -3.00 9.85 -0.71
N PHE A 10 -3.60 9.48 0.40
CA PHE A 10 -3.36 8.22 1.08
C PHE A 10 -4.67 7.43 1.10
N ASP A 11 -4.69 6.28 0.44
CA ASP A 11 -5.87 5.43 0.35
C ASP A 11 -5.59 4.04 0.96
N ALA A 12 -6.63 3.44 1.53
CA ALA A 12 -6.60 2.13 2.17
C ALA A 12 -7.68 1.23 1.53
N LEU A 13 -7.29 0.49 0.49
CA LEU A 13 -8.18 -0.47 -0.15
C LEU A 13 -8.11 -1.81 0.55
N ARG A 14 -9.27 -2.34 0.97
CA ARG A 14 -9.38 -3.72 1.42
C ARG A 14 -9.74 -4.62 0.24
N VAL A 15 -8.78 -5.43 -0.21
CA VAL A 15 -8.96 -6.31 -1.37
C VAL A 15 -8.91 -7.79 -0.96
N LYS A 16 -9.66 -8.62 -1.68
CA LYS A 16 -9.61 -10.07 -1.55
C LYS A 16 -8.49 -10.62 -2.43
N ILE A 17 -7.42 -11.10 -1.81
CA ILE A 17 -6.29 -11.71 -2.50
C ILE A 17 -6.38 -13.21 -2.29
N ARG A 18 -6.28 -13.99 -3.38
CA ARG A 18 -6.17 -15.44 -3.30
C ARG A 18 -4.70 -15.81 -3.19
N ASP A 19 -4.34 -16.38 -2.05
CA ASP A 19 -2.99 -16.78 -1.69
C ASP A 19 -3.00 -18.27 -1.34
N GLU A 20 -2.21 -19.07 -2.06
CA GLU A 20 -2.13 -20.54 -1.89
C GLU A 20 -3.49 -21.27 -1.87
N GLY A 21 -4.47 -20.76 -2.63
CA GLY A 21 -5.82 -21.33 -2.70
C GLY A 21 -6.81 -20.76 -1.68
N LEU A 22 -6.34 -20.04 -0.66
CA LEU A 22 -7.16 -19.36 0.34
C LEU A 22 -7.42 -17.89 -0.06
N VAL A 23 -8.67 -17.45 -0.02
CA VAL A 23 -8.99 -16.02 -0.23
C VAL A 23 -8.88 -15.30 1.10
N ARG A 24 -7.94 -14.37 1.22
CA ARG A 24 -7.74 -13.53 2.40
C ARG A 24 -8.05 -12.08 2.04
N ASN A 25 -8.71 -11.37 2.95
CA ASN A 25 -8.83 -9.93 2.86
C ASN A 25 -7.51 -9.32 3.33
N LYS A 26 -6.81 -8.60 2.46
CA LYS A 26 -5.61 -7.84 2.78
C LYS A 26 -5.88 -6.35 2.61
N ALA A 27 -5.31 -5.54 3.48
CA ALA A 27 -5.31 -4.08 3.30
C ALA A 27 -4.15 -3.68 2.37
N VAL A 28 -4.43 -2.82 1.41
CA VAL A 28 -3.46 -2.23 0.48
C VAL A 28 -3.49 -0.73 0.69
N TYR A 29 -2.32 -0.18 0.99
CA TYR A 29 -2.10 1.24 1.17
C TYR A 29 -1.38 1.79 -0.05
N ILE A 30 -1.91 2.87 -0.61
CA ILE A 30 -1.33 3.53 -1.78
C ILE A 30 -1.10 4.99 -1.44
N ALA A 31 0.12 5.46 -1.66
CA ALA A 31 0.47 6.88 -1.57
C ALA A 31 0.63 7.45 -2.99
N LEU A 32 -0.26 8.35 -3.36
CA LEU A 32 -0.23 9.08 -4.63
C LEU A 32 0.08 10.54 -4.36
N SER A 33 0.97 11.12 -5.14
CA SER A 33 1.23 12.55 -5.10
C SER A 33 0.79 13.20 -6.41
N VAL A 34 0.38 14.45 -6.32
CA VAL A 34 0.08 15.26 -7.48
C VAL A 34 0.99 16.48 -7.44
N GLN A 35 1.76 16.67 -8.51
CA GLN A 35 2.63 17.81 -8.69
C GLN A 35 1.83 19.05 -9.10
N ALA A 36 2.42 20.24 -8.98
CA ALA A 36 1.76 21.51 -9.26
C ALA A 36 1.29 21.68 -10.72
N ASP A 37 1.83 20.90 -11.65
CA ASP A 37 1.44 20.83 -13.05
C ASP A 37 0.26 19.87 -13.32
N GLY A 38 -0.21 19.16 -12.28
CA GLY A 38 -1.27 18.16 -12.37
C GLY A 38 -0.77 16.73 -12.68
N THR A 39 0.55 16.53 -12.81
CA THR A 39 1.15 15.20 -12.99
C THR A 39 0.97 14.37 -11.72
N LYS A 40 0.55 13.11 -11.88
CA LYS A 40 0.35 12.17 -10.77
C LYS A 40 1.51 11.20 -10.67
N ASP A 41 2.15 11.14 -9.52
CA ASP A 41 3.25 10.22 -9.23
C ASP A 41 2.89 9.27 -8.09
N ILE A 42 3.23 8.00 -8.25
CA ILE A 42 3.06 6.98 -7.21
C ILE A 42 4.28 7.04 -6.29
N LEU A 43 4.08 7.46 -5.04
CA LEU A 43 5.15 7.52 -4.04
C LEU A 43 5.46 6.14 -3.45
N GLY A 44 4.45 5.28 -3.36
CA GLY A 44 4.64 3.91 -2.90
C GLY A 44 3.36 3.10 -2.75
N LEU A 45 3.55 1.79 -2.66
CA LEU A 45 2.49 0.79 -2.50
C LEU A 45 2.91 -0.17 -1.39
N TRP A 46 2.04 -0.37 -0.40
CA TRP A 46 2.25 -1.33 0.68
C TRP A 46 1.05 -2.26 0.79
N ILE A 47 1.31 -3.55 0.84
CA ILE A 47 0.29 -4.56 1.09
C ILE A 47 0.54 -5.10 2.48
N GLU A 48 -0.51 -5.19 3.29
CA GLU A 48 -0.45 -5.87 4.57
C GLU A 48 -0.17 -7.36 4.34
N ASN A 49 1.06 -7.77 4.61
CA ASN A 49 1.39 -9.17 4.77
C ASN A 49 1.21 -9.54 6.23
N THR A 50 0.05 -10.14 6.54
CA THR A 50 -0.13 -10.92 7.76
C THR A 50 0.74 -12.18 7.68
N GLU A 51 2.05 -12.03 7.80
CA GLU A 51 2.95 -13.13 8.09
C GLU A 51 2.91 -13.29 9.61
N ALA A 52 2.10 -14.24 10.09
CA ALA A 52 2.19 -14.64 11.48
C ALA A 52 3.61 -15.23 11.67
N PRO A 53 4.48 -14.65 12.51
CA PRO A 53 5.77 -15.25 12.78
C PRO A 53 5.51 -16.65 13.33
N ASN A 54 6.02 -17.63 12.59
CA ASN A 54 5.99 -19.03 12.97
C ASN A 54 6.29 -19.16 14.46
N SER A 55 5.38 -19.83 15.15
CA SER A 55 5.52 -20.32 16.51
C SER A 55 6.85 -21.05 16.69
N GLY A 56 7.80 -20.41 17.36
CA GLY A 56 8.98 -21.03 17.92
C GLY A 56 8.92 -20.97 19.44
N CYS A 57 8.03 -21.77 20.05
CA CYS A 57 8.25 -22.19 21.42
C CYS A 57 9.41 -23.19 21.40
N GLY A 58 10.55 -22.78 21.94
CA GLY A 58 11.68 -23.62 22.34
C GLY A 58 12.17 -23.14 23.69
#